data_AF-A0A3D0PP21-F1
#
_entry.id   AF-A0A3D0PP21-F1
#
_cell.length_a   1.000
_cell.length_b   1.000
_cell.length_c   1.000
_cell.angle_alpha   90.00
_cell.angle_beta   90.00
_cell.angle_gamma   90.00
#
_symmetry.space_group_name_H-M   'P 1'
#
loop_
_entity.id
_entity.type
_entity.pdbx_description
1 polymer ?
#
loop_
_entity_poly.entity_id
_entity_poly.type
_entity_poly.pdbx_seq_one_letter_code
_entity_poly.pdbx_strand_id
1 'polypeptide(L)'
;MNPSQTSAVVKKIYKIITDIRKKGITMDELQMTKEQLKTEIILGNESAKSRMNANGKSMLYRGRIISAEELVEGIDTVTLEEVKDFADCYLDLSKCSVSLVGNIKDVDKKILI
;
A
#
# COMPACT_ATOMS: atom_id res chain seq x y z
N MET A 1 10.97 -18.36 5.00
CA MET A 1 11.53 -17.23 4.22
C MET A 1 13.03 -17.46 4.12
N ASN A 2 13.60 -17.51 2.91
CA ASN A 2 15.02 -17.87 2.73
C ASN A 2 15.93 -16.63 2.89
N PRO A 3 16.81 -16.56 3.90
CA PRO A 3 17.66 -15.38 4.14
C PRO A 3 18.56 -15.01 2.95
N SER A 4 18.97 -15.98 2.13
CA SER A 4 19.84 -15.73 0.98
C SER A 4 19.17 -14.89 -0.12
N GLN A 5 17.83 -14.85 -0.16
CA GLN A 5 17.09 -14.08 -1.16
C GLN A 5 16.86 -12.62 -0.77
N THR A 6 17.18 -12.24 0.48
CA THR A 6 16.93 -10.90 1.02
C THR A 6 17.49 -9.82 0.10
N SER A 7 18.73 -9.97 -0.37
CA SER A 7 19.35 -8.97 -1.23
C SER A 7 18.66 -8.81 -2.59
N ALA A 8 18.25 -9.92 -3.20
CA ALA A 8 17.53 -9.88 -4.46
C ALA A 8 16.14 -9.23 -4.31
N VAL A 9 15.44 -9.52 -3.21
CA VAL A 9 14.11 -8.97 -2.93
C VAL A 9 14.18 -7.47 -2.65
N VAL A 10 15.11 -7.01 -1.81
CA VAL A 10 15.29 -5.58 -1.51
C VAL A 10 15.60 -4.79 -2.79
N LYS A 11 16.52 -5.28 -3.62
CA LYS A 11 16.82 -4.66 -4.92
C LYS A 11 15.59 -4.55 -5.82
N LYS A 12 14.73 -5.58 -5.85
CA LYS A 12 13.47 -5.55 -6.62
C LYS A 12 12.48 -4.55 -6.06
N ILE A 13 12.33 -4.46 -4.74
CA ILE A 13 11.46 -3.48 -4.08
C ILE A 13 11.89 -2.05 -4.46
N TYR A 14 13.18 -1.73 -4.33
CA TYR A 14 13.70 -0.41 -4.71
C TYR A 14 13.51 -0.10 -6.19
N LYS A 15 13.70 -1.11 -7.05
CA LYS A 15 13.43 -0.97 -8.48
C LYS A 15 11.96 -0.64 -8.75
N ILE A 16 11.03 -1.38 -8.15
CA ILE A 16 9.58 -1.16 -8.33
C ILE A 16 9.19 0.23 -7.84
N ILE A 17 9.63 0.63 -6.65
CA ILE A 17 9.37 1.97 -6.10
C ILE A 17 9.91 3.05 -7.05
N THR A 18 11.14 2.88 -7.55
CA THR A 18 11.76 3.82 -8.49
C THR A 18 11.00 3.87 -9.82
N ASP A 19 10.56 2.73 -10.34
CA ASP A 19 9.80 2.65 -11.59
C ASP A 19 8.42 3.33 -11.44
N ILE A 20 7.70 3.07 -10.33
CA ILE A 20 6.43 3.74 -10.01
C ILE A 20 6.62 5.25 -9.91
N ARG A 21 7.64 5.71 -9.18
CA ARG A 21 7.93 7.14 -9.03
C ARG A 21 8.33 7.78 -10.35
N LYS A 22 9.06 7.10 -11.24
CA LYS A 22 9.49 7.67 -12.53
C LYS A 22 8.42 7.64 -13.61
N LYS A 23 7.70 6.52 -13.74
CA LYS A 23 6.83 6.22 -14.88
C LYS A 23 5.35 6.26 -14.52
N GLY A 24 5.01 6.27 -13.23
CA GLY A 24 3.65 6.05 -12.76
C GLY A 24 3.23 4.59 -12.91
N ILE A 25 1.91 4.37 -12.88
CA ILE A 25 1.26 3.10 -13.18
C ILE A 25 0.44 3.22 -14.46
N THR A 26 0.02 2.09 -15.00
CA THR A 26 -0.88 2.04 -16.16
C THR A 26 -2.34 2.20 -15.76
N MET A 27 -3.20 2.59 -16.71
CA MET A 27 -4.65 2.62 -16.51
C MET A 27 -5.21 1.25 -16.12
N ASP A 28 -4.70 0.17 -16.73
CA ASP A 28 -5.17 -1.19 -16.47
C ASP A 28 -4.81 -1.63 -15.04
N GLU A 29 -3.59 -1.31 -14.57
CA GLU A 29 -3.18 -1.55 -13.18
C GLU A 29 -4.04 -0.76 -12.19
N LEU A 30 -4.34 0.52 -12.50
CA LEU A 30 -5.24 1.33 -11.67
C LEU A 30 -6.63 0.70 -11.60
N GLN A 31 -7.24 0.38 -12.75
CA GLN A 31 -8.59 -0.19 -12.80
C GLN A 31 -8.66 -1.52 -12.07
N MET A 32 -7.71 -2.42 -12.32
CA MET A 32 -7.65 -3.73 -11.66
C MET A 32 -7.51 -3.58 -10.14
N THR A 33 -6.65 -2.67 -9.69
CA THR A 33 -6.44 -2.42 -8.25
C THR A 33 -7.70 -1.82 -7.61
N LYS A 34 -8.41 -0.90 -8.28
CA LYS A 34 -9.69 -0.36 -7.79
C LYS A 34 -10.72 -1.47 -7.58
N GLU A 35 -10.91 -2.36 -8.57
CA GLU A 35 -11.86 -3.47 -8.44
C GLU A 35 -11.48 -4.44 -7.31
N GLN A 36 -10.18 -4.70 -7.14
CA GLN A 36 -9.69 -5.52 -6.04
C GLN A 36 -10.01 -4.88 -4.68
N LEU A 37 -9.71 -3.60 -4.49
CA LEU A 37 -9.98 -2.90 -3.23
C LEU A 37 -11.47 -2.82 -2.90
N LYS A 38 -12.32 -2.57 -3.90
CA LYS A 38 -13.78 -2.60 -3.73
C LYS A 38 -14.27 -3.97 -3.26
N THR A 39 -13.74 -5.03 -3.85
CA THR A 39 -14.06 -6.41 -3.45
C THR A 39 -13.64 -6.68 -2.01
N GLU A 40 -12.43 -6.29 -1.61
CA GLU A 40 -11.94 -6.45 -0.23
C GLU A 40 -12.80 -5.71 0.80
N ILE A 41 -13.29 -4.51 0.48
CA ILE A 41 -14.16 -3.72 1.36
C ILE A 41 -15.53 -4.39 1.54
N ILE A 42 -16.14 -4.84 0.43
CA ILE A 42 -17.47 -5.47 0.46
C ILE A 42 -17.43 -6.77 1.26
N LEU A 43 -16.47 -7.66 0.96
CA LEU A 43 -16.32 -8.94 1.64
C LEU A 43 -15.84 -8.77 3.10
N GLY A 44 -14.97 -7.79 3.36
CA GLY A 44 -14.42 -7.53 4.69
C GLY A 44 -15.46 -7.08 5.72
N ASN A 45 -16.61 -6.59 5.28
CA ASN A 45 -17.70 -6.07 6.11
C ASN A 45 -18.88 -7.04 6.31
N GLU A 46 -18.71 -8.34 6.03
CA GLU A 46 -19.80 -9.32 6.12
C GLU A 46 -20.22 -9.66 7.56
N SER A 47 -19.26 -9.75 8.49
CA SER A 47 -19.57 -10.13 9.88
C SER A 47 -19.95 -8.92 10.74
N ALA A 48 -20.87 -9.11 11.68
CA ALA A 48 -21.24 -8.08 12.66
C ALA A 48 -20.02 -7.56 13.45
N LYS A 49 -19.07 -8.44 13.76
CA LYS A 49 -17.81 -8.09 14.42
C LYS A 49 -16.93 -7.20 13.54
N SER A 50 -16.78 -7.54 12.26
CA SER A 50 -15.99 -6.74 11.30
C SER A 50 -16.58 -5.34 11.15
N ARG A 51 -17.91 -5.25 10.97
CA ARG A 51 -18.64 -3.98 10.89
C ARG A 51 -18.47 -3.13 12.14
N MET A 52 -18.61 -3.73 13.32
CA MET A 52 -18.44 -3.00 14.59
C MET A 52 -17.02 -2.44 14.73
N ASN A 53 -16.00 -3.21 14.34
CA ASN A 53 -14.61 -2.76 14.37
C ASN A 53 -14.36 -1.61 13.40
N ALA A 54 -14.91 -1.69 12.17
CA ALA A 54 -14.81 -0.62 11.18
C ALA A 54 -15.48 0.67 11.68
N ASN A 55 -16.70 0.56 12.22
CA ASN A 55 -17.43 1.69 12.77
C ASN A 55 -16.69 2.34 13.95
N GLY A 56 -16.16 1.53 14.87
CA GLY A 56 -15.38 2.02 16.01
C GLY A 56 -14.15 2.82 15.57
N LYS A 57 -13.35 2.28 14.63
CA LYS A 57 -12.22 3.00 14.04
C LYS A 57 -12.64 4.29 13.35
N SER A 58 -13.75 4.25 12.61
CA SER A 58 -14.27 5.41 11.89
C SER A 58 -14.66 6.54 12.85
N MET A 59 -15.37 6.21 13.94
CA MET A 59 -15.70 7.18 14.97
C MET A 59 -14.46 7.80 15.63
N LEU A 60 -13.43 7.00 15.90
CA LEU A 60 -12.19 7.48 16.51
C LEU A 60 -11.38 8.39 15.58
N TYR A 61 -11.25 8.04 14.30
CA TYR A 61 -10.41 8.79 13.36
C TYR A 61 -11.13 9.97 12.69
N ARG A 62 -12.45 9.87 12.48
CA ARG A 62 -13.22 10.80 11.65
C ARG A 62 -14.41 11.43 12.36
N GLY A 63 -14.73 10.99 13.58
CA GLY A 63 -15.89 11.49 14.34
C GLY A 63 -17.25 11.06 13.79
N ARG A 64 -17.29 10.24 12.74
CA ARG A 64 -18.50 9.71 12.12
C ARG A 64 -18.28 8.33 11.54
N ILE A 65 -19.36 7.59 11.31
CA ILE A 65 -19.31 6.31 10.59
C ILE A 65 -19.20 6.62 9.08
N ILE A 66 -18.24 5.98 8.40
CA ILE A 66 -18.13 5.94 6.94
C ILE A 66 -18.78 4.63 6.46
N SER A 67 -19.68 4.71 5.48
CA SER A 67 -20.31 3.52 4.91
C SER A 67 -19.37 2.82 3.92
N ALA A 68 -19.69 1.57 3.56
CA ALA A 68 -18.91 0.87 2.54
C ALA A 68 -19.04 1.55 1.17
N GLU A 69 -20.22 2.08 0.86
CA GLU A 69 -20.52 2.80 -0.38
C GLU A 69 -19.68 4.07 -0.50
N GLU A 70 -19.59 4.87 0.57
CA GLU A 70 -18.76 6.09 0.57
C GLU A 70 -17.27 5.78 0.35
N LEU A 71 -16.77 4.67 0.91
CA LEU A 71 -15.39 4.23 0.67
C LEU A 71 -15.18 3.80 -0.79
N VAL A 72 -16.15 3.08 -1.36
CA VAL A 72 -16.13 2.63 -2.75
C VAL A 72 -16.14 3.82 -3.71
N GLU A 73 -17.02 4.80 -3.48
CA GLU A 73 -17.08 6.03 -4.27
C GLU A 73 -15.74 6.79 -4.22
N GLY A 74 -15.12 6.89 -3.04
CA GLY A 74 -13.81 7.53 -2.89
C GLY A 74 -12.68 6.81 -3.62
N ILE A 75 -12.76 5.48 -3.78
CA ILE A 75 -11.79 4.72 -4.60
C ILE A 75 -12.02 4.98 -6.08
N ASP A 76 -13.28 5.03 -6.51
CA ASP A 76 -13.62 5.21 -7.93
C ASP A 76 -13.16 6.58 -8.45
N THR A 77 -13.08 7.61 -7.61
CA THR A 77 -12.61 8.95 -8.02
C THR A 77 -11.10 9.05 -8.24
N VAL A 78 -10.29 8.10 -7.75
CA VAL A 78 -8.82 8.20 -7.81
C VAL A 78 -8.30 8.18 -9.26
N THR A 79 -7.43 9.12 -9.60
CA THR A 79 -6.86 9.27 -10.95
C THR A 79 -5.40 8.80 -11.03
N LEU A 80 -4.88 8.56 -12.24
CA LEU A 80 -3.46 8.27 -12.44
C LEU A 80 -2.55 9.39 -11.95
N GLU A 81 -2.99 10.64 -12.13
CA GLU A 81 -2.26 11.84 -11.71
C GLU A 81 -2.14 11.89 -10.19
N GLU A 82 -3.23 11.68 -9.46
CA GLU A 82 -3.20 11.63 -7.99
C GLU A 82 -2.30 10.50 -7.46
N VAL A 83 -2.29 9.34 -8.12
CA VAL A 83 -1.38 8.24 -7.77
C VAL A 83 0.08 8.62 -8.03
N LYS A 84 0.37 9.32 -9.14
CA LYS A 84 1.71 9.79 -9.47
C LYS A 84 2.19 10.84 -8.47
N ASP A 85 1.34 11.80 -8.13
CA ASP A 85 1.64 12.84 -7.15
C ASP A 85 1.89 12.23 -5.75
N PHE A 86 1.08 11.26 -5.36
CA PHE A 86 1.28 10.51 -4.13
C PHE A 86 2.64 9.78 -4.15
N ALA A 87 2.98 9.11 -5.24
CA ALA A 87 4.25 8.41 -5.37
C ALA A 87 5.45 9.38 -5.29
N ASP A 88 5.36 10.54 -5.92
CA ASP A 88 6.43 11.54 -5.93
C ASP A 88 6.66 12.17 -4.54
N CYS A 89 5.58 12.35 -3.78
CA CYS A 89 5.59 12.91 -2.43
C CYS A 89 6.09 11.90 -1.38
N TYR A 90 5.57 10.66 -1.40
CA TYR A 90 5.73 9.73 -0.28
C TYR A 90 6.69 8.57 -0.55
N LEU A 91 6.97 8.19 -1.80
CA LEU A 91 7.85 7.07 -2.12
C LEU A 91 9.31 7.50 -2.35
N ASP A 92 9.77 8.48 -1.58
CA ASP A 92 11.13 8.95 -1.63
C ASP A 92 12.10 8.03 -0.87
N LEU A 93 12.83 7.19 -1.61
CA LEU A 93 13.81 6.27 -1.04
C LEU A 93 14.91 6.97 -0.24
N SER A 94 15.22 8.24 -0.51
CA SER A 94 16.21 9.00 0.28
C SER A 94 15.76 9.28 1.72
N LYS A 95 14.45 9.17 1.99
CA LYS A 95 13.82 9.38 3.30
C LYS A 95 13.31 8.08 3.92
N CYS A 96 13.68 6.92 3.36
CA CYS A 96 13.20 5.64 3.86
C CYS A 96 13.93 5.19 5.13
N SER A 97 13.27 4.33 5.90
CA SER A 97 13.86 3.66 7.06
C SER A 97 13.70 2.15 6.92
N VAL A 98 14.75 1.39 7.24
CA VAL A 98 14.72 -0.08 7.15
C VAL A 98 15.02 -0.71 8.52
N SER A 99 14.24 -1.74 8.87
CA SER A 99 14.44 -2.55 10.08
C SER A 99 14.61 -4.02 9.69
N LEU A 100 15.59 -4.70 10.29
CA LEU A 100 15.92 -6.09 10.01
C LEU A 100 15.94 -6.88 11.32
N VAL A 101 15.26 -8.03 11.34
CA VAL A 101 15.19 -8.93 12.50
C VAL A 101 15.43 -10.36 12.05
N GLY A 102 16.31 -11.09 12.75
CA GLY A 102 16.63 -12.50 12.47
C GLY A 102 18.10 -12.73 12.12
N ASN A 103 18.37 -13.71 11.23
CA ASN A 103 19.74 -14.01 10.80
C ASN A 103 20.22 -13.00 9.74
N ILE A 104 20.86 -11.93 10.22
CA ILE A 104 21.31 -10.78 9.42
C ILE A 104 22.79 -10.87 9.01
N LYS A 105 23.50 -11.95 9.34
CA LYS A 105 24.96 -12.04 9.13
C LYS A 105 25.36 -11.95 7.66
N ASP A 106 24.52 -12.51 6.78
CA ASP A 106 24.76 -12.59 5.34
C ASP A 106 24.03 -11.50 4.53
N VAL A 107 23.41 -10.53 5.22
CA VAL A 107 22.71 -9.42 4.56
C VAL A 107 23.69 -8.27 4.36
N ASP A 108 24.02 -7.98 3.10
CA ASP A 108 24.82 -6.81 2.75
C ASP A 108 24.08 -5.52 3.12
N LYS A 109 24.52 -4.84 4.17
CA LYS A 109 23.87 -3.62 4.67
C LYS A 109 23.89 -2.47 3.65
N LYS A 110 24.76 -2.51 2.65
CA LYS A 110 24.81 -1.50 1.58
C LYS A 110 23.60 -1.55 0.65
N ILE A 111 22.80 -2.60 0.70
CA ILE A 111 21.58 -2.70 -0.13
C ILE A 111 20.38 -1.98 0.50
N LEU A 112 20.51 -1.48 1.73
CA LEU A 112 19.44 -0.90 2.53
C LEU A 112 19.42 0.64 2.46
N ILE A 113 20.40 1.24 1.76
CA ILE A 113 20.61 2.70 1.66
C ILE A 113 21.22 3.03 0.31
#